data_AF-A0A7D6Z044-F1
#
_entry.id   AF-A0A7D6Z044-F1
#
_cell.length_a   1.000
_cell.length_b   1.000
_cell.length_c   1.000
_cell.angle_alpha   90.00
_cell.angle_beta   90.00
_cell.angle_gamma   90.00
#
_symmetry.space_group_name_H-M   'P 1'
#
loop_
_entity.id
_entity.type
_entity.pdbx_description
1 polymer ?
#
loop_
_entity_poly.entity_id
_entity_poly.type
_entity_poly.pdbx_seq_one_letter_code
_entity_poly.pdbx_strand_id
1 'polypeptide(L)'
;MTEQPNTEPATTVGLDLIAPEMYAPALRRLTLAALGVGIGVGLLLALFVSWPIAACAGIVLGAPTALYAAAAQRRRMWLSGTVIHARNWSGEHTLDLAAATGVEVAVYPGRLSRVVLRVTTGPESRIIPLAMYTDSGSGREMHILGLRRLADALASCPLAAALAVSSMLVHQLRAEARDANAEERPLYRAARMVRGKDAVQPVVLSDQDIAELAK
;
A
#
# COMPACT_ATOMS: atom_id res chain seq x y z
N MET A 1 -9.58 23.15 -37.63
CA MET A 1 -8.93 23.34 -36.32
C MET A 1 -9.70 22.48 -35.34
N THR A 2 -9.16 21.30 -35.03
CA THR A 2 -9.70 20.37 -34.04
C THR A 2 -9.19 20.83 -32.67
N GLU A 3 -10.08 21.42 -31.85
CA GLU A 3 -9.78 21.70 -30.46
C GLU A 3 -9.54 20.37 -29.72
N GLN A 4 -8.28 20.12 -29.35
CA GLN A 4 -7.97 19.09 -28.37
C GLN A 4 -8.50 19.59 -27.02
N PRO A 5 -9.35 18.82 -26.32
CA PRO A 5 -9.78 19.19 -24.98
C PRO A 5 -8.55 19.26 -24.08
N ASN A 6 -8.28 20.47 -23.58
CA ASN A 6 -7.25 20.76 -22.60
C ASN A 6 -7.59 19.99 -21.32
N THR A 7 -7.14 18.73 -21.25
CA THR A 7 -7.30 17.87 -20.08
C THR A 7 -6.27 18.38 -19.08
N GLU A 8 -6.70 19.26 -18.17
CA GLU A 8 -5.90 19.57 -16.98
C GLU A 8 -5.39 18.23 -16.41
N PRO A 9 -4.08 18.09 -16.16
CA PRO A 9 -3.57 16.84 -15.62
C PRO A 9 -4.27 16.62 -14.28
N ALA A 10 -5.18 15.65 -14.24
CA ALA A 10 -5.88 15.25 -13.03
C ALA A 10 -4.84 15.12 -11.93
N THR A 11 -5.00 15.91 -10.86
CA THR A 11 -3.97 16.06 -9.84
C THR A 11 -3.70 14.70 -9.22
N THR A 12 -2.57 14.09 -9.58
CA THR A 12 -2.25 12.73 -9.15
C THR A 12 -1.78 12.74 -7.71
N VAL A 13 -2.31 11.84 -6.89
CA VAL A 13 -2.00 11.77 -5.45
C VAL A 13 -1.50 10.37 -5.12
N GLY A 14 -0.29 10.28 -4.56
CA GLY A 14 0.33 8.99 -4.22
C GLY A 14 -0.36 8.33 -3.01
N LEU A 15 -0.88 7.11 -3.17
CA LEU A 15 -1.58 6.37 -2.10
C LEU A 15 -0.62 5.53 -1.23
N ASP A 16 0.68 5.80 -1.29
CA ASP A 16 1.68 5.06 -0.53
C ASP A 16 1.78 5.60 0.90
N LEU A 17 1.65 4.70 1.88
CA LEU A 17 1.86 5.04 3.30
C LEU A 17 3.23 5.65 3.54
N ILE A 18 4.24 5.19 2.81
CA ILE A 18 5.59 5.71 2.85
C ILE A 18 5.97 6.06 1.43
N ALA A 19 6.25 7.35 1.20
CA ALA A 19 6.71 7.83 -0.08
C ALA A 19 7.89 6.95 -0.55
N PRO A 20 7.80 6.33 -1.74
CA PRO A 20 8.84 5.44 -2.25
C PRO A 20 10.23 6.09 -2.26
N GLU A 21 10.28 7.42 -2.35
CA GLU A 21 11.47 8.25 -2.30
C GLU A 21 12.28 8.06 -1.00
N MET A 22 11.61 7.79 0.12
CA MET A 22 12.26 7.54 1.41
C MET A 22 12.99 6.19 1.44
N TYR A 23 12.46 5.18 0.73
CA TYR A 23 13.05 3.84 0.67
C TYR A 23 13.99 3.64 -0.52
N ALA A 24 13.85 4.44 -1.57
CA ALA A 24 14.67 4.37 -2.77
C ALA A 24 16.19 4.32 -2.48
N PRO A 25 16.79 5.15 -1.60
CA PRO A 25 18.23 5.07 -1.34
C PRO A 25 18.62 3.79 -0.60
N ALA A 26 17.81 3.34 0.37
CA ALA A 26 18.07 2.12 1.12
C ALA A 26 17.94 0.87 0.23
N LEU A 27 16.89 0.80 -0.61
CA LEU A 27 16.70 -0.28 -1.56
C LEU A 27 17.80 -0.31 -2.63
N ARG A 28 18.24 0.86 -3.13
CA ARG A 28 19.40 0.91 -4.05
C ARG A 28 20.66 0.36 -3.40
N ARG A 29 20.95 0.72 -2.15
CA ARG A 29 22.08 0.17 -1.39
C ARG A 29 21.96 -1.34 -1.21
N LEU A 30 20.76 -1.83 -0.89
CA LEU A 30 20.49 -3.26 -0.77
C LEU A 30 20.72 -4.00 -2.09
N THR A 31 20.23 -3.45 -3.21
CA THR A 31 20.45 -4.01 -4.56
C THR A 31 21.94 -4.08 -4.88
N LEU A 32 22.70 -3.01 -4.62
CA LEU A 32 24.14 -2.97 -4.85
C LEU A 32 24.89 -3.96 -3.94
N ALA A 33 24.51 -4.07 -2.67
CA ALA A 33 25.11 -5.03 -1.74
C ALA A 33 24.83 -6.47 -2.18
N ALA A 34 23.60 -6.79 -2.57
CA ALA A 34 23.23 -8.11 -3.06
C ALA A 34 24.00 -8.50 -4.33
N LEU A 35 24.13 -7.57 -5.28
CA LEU A 35 24.96 -7.78 -6.48
C LEU A 35 26.44 -7.96 -6.12
N GLY A 36 26.98 -7.14 -5.21
CA GLY A 36 28.36 -7.23 -4.76
C GLY A 36 28.67 -8.59 -4.11
N VAL A 37 27.77 -9.10 -3.27
CA VAL A 37 27.92 -10.43 -2.66
C VAL A 37 27.84 -11.52 -3.73
N GLY A 38 26.87 -11.47 -4.64
CA GLY A 38 26.75 -12.45 -5.73
C GLY A 38 27.99 -12.50 -6.63
N ILE A 39 28.50 -11.32 -7.03
CA ILE A 39 29.72 -11.19 -7.83
C ILE A 39 30.93 -11.69 -7.04
N GLY A 40 31.08 -11.28 -5.77
CA GLY A 40 32.22 -11.66 -4.94
C GLY A 40 32.30 -13.17 -4.69
N VAL A 41 31.17 -13.81 -4.37
CA VAL A 41 31.10 -15.26 -4.18
C VAL A 41 31.35 -16.00 -5.50
N GLY A 42 30.76 -15.52 -6.61
CA GLY A 42 30.98 -16.12 -7.93
C GLY A 42 32.45 -16.06 -8.36
N LEU A 43 33.11 -14.91 -8.20
CA LEU A 43 34.53 -14.76 -8.50
C LEU A 43 35.41 -15.63 -7.59
N LEU A 44 35.10 -15.70 -6.29
CA LEU A 44 35.83 -16.55 -5.35
C LEU A 44 35.71 -18.03 -5.73
N LEU A 45 34.52 -18.50 -6.13
CA LEU A 45 34.31 -19.88 -6.55
C LEU A 45 34.99 -20.22 -7.88
N ALA A 46 35.15 -19.24 -8.77
CA ALA A 46 35.82 -19.45 -10.05
C ALA A 46 37.31 -19.82 -9.91
N LEU A 47 37.92 -19.58 -8.74
CA LEU A 47 39.27 -20.04 -8.42
C LEU A 47 39.33 -21.55 -8.12
N PHE A 48 38.23 -22.16 -7.70
CA PHE A 48 38.19 -23.55 -7.23
C PHE A 48 37.36 -24.47 -8.14
N VAL A 49 36.43 -23.91 -8.92
CA VAL A 49 35.46 -24.66 -9.72
C VAL A 49 35.40 -24.09 -11.14
N SER A 50 34.89 -24.87 -12.08
CA SER A 50 34.68 -24.41 -13.45
C SER A 50 33.83 -23.13 -13.49
N TRP A 51 34.22 -22.23 -14.41
CA TRP A 51 33.59 -20.93 -14.57
C TRP A 51 32.05 -20.95 -14.68
N PRO A 52 31.41 -21.92 -15.38
CA PRO A 52 29.96 -22.00 -15.44
C PRO A 52 29.30 -22.26 -14.07
N ILE A 53 29.89 -23.13 -13.25
CA ILE A 53 29.35 -23.48 -11.93
C ILE A 53 29.49 -22.28 -10.98
N ALA A 54 30.64 -21.62 -11.01
CA ALA A 54 30.89 -20.41 -10.24
C ALA A 54 29.94 -19.26 -10.60
N ALA A 55 29.68 -19.05 -11.91
CA ALA A 55 28.72 -18.06 -12.39
C ALA A 55 27.28 -18.39 -11.93
N CYS A 56 26.85 -19.64 -12.05
CA CYS A 56 25.54 -20.08 -11.57
C CYS A 56 25.36 -19.84 -10.06
N ALA A 57 26.38 -20.16 -9.25
CA ALA A 57 26.34 -19.93 -7.81
C ALA A 57 26.19 -18.44 -7.46
N GLY A 58 26.96 -17.56 -8.12
CA GLY A 58 26.86 -16.12 -7.92
C GLY A 58 25.47 -15.55 -8.28
N ILE A 59 24.88 -16.02 -9.39
CA ILE A 59 23.52 -15.62 -9.82
C ILE A 59 22.48 -16.08 -8.80
N VAL A 60 22.50 -17.35 -8.39
CA VAL A 60 21.53 -17.90 -7.44
C VAL A 60 21.56 -17.16 -6.10
N LEU A 61 22.73 -16.68 -5.69
CA LEU A 61 22.90 -15.99 -4.41
C LEU A 61 22.53 -14.50 -4.48
N GLY A 62 22.94 -13.79 -5.54
CA GLY A 62 22.76 -12.34 -5.64
C GLY A 62 21.48 -11.91 -6.36
N ALA A 63 21.05 -12.65 -7.39
CA ALA A 63 19.98 -12.21 -8.27
C ALA A 63 18.60 -12.15 -7.59
N PRO A 64 18.16 -13.13 -6.77
CA PRO A 64 16.82 -13.08 -6.16
C PRO A 64 16.63 -11.82 -5.30
N THR A 65 17.61 -11.50 -4.46
CA THR A 65 17.54 -10.31 -3.58
C THR A 65 17.64 -9.01 -4.36
N ALA A 66 18.54 -8.94 -5.35
CA ALA A 66 18.68 -7.75 -6.21
C ALA A 66 17.41 -7.49 -7.04
N LEU A 67 16.84 -8.54 -7.65
CA LEU A 67 15.60 -8.45 -8.41
C LEU A 67 14.42 -8.05 -7.52
N TYR A 68 14.32 -8.61 -6.31
CA TYR A 68 13.28 -8.25 -5.35
C TYR A 68 13.37 -6.78 -4.95
N ALA A 69 14.56 -6.31 -4.55
CA ALA A 69 14.77 -4.92 -4.15
C ALA A 69 14.49 -3.94 -5.29
N ALA A 70 14.95 -4.24 -6.51
CA ALA A 70 14.66 -3.45 -7.70
C ALA A 70 13.15 -3.44 -8.04
N ALA A 71 12.47 -4.58 -7.91
CA ALA A 71 11.04 -4.69 -8.13
C ALA A 71 10.24 -3.88 -7.09
N ALA A 72 10.64 -3.92 -5.82
CA ALA A 72 10.02 -3.14 -4.76
C ALA A 72 10.17 -1.62 -5.00
N GLN A 73 11.32 -1.18 -5.53
CA GLN A 73 11.55 0.23 -5.85
C GLN A 73 10.65 0.75 -7.00
N ARG A 74 10.18 -0.13 -7.88
CA ARG A 74 9.30 0.22 -9.00
C ARG A 74 7.81 0.24 -8.64
N ARG A 75 7.44 -0.29 -7.47
CA ARG A 75 6.05 -0.30 -7.02
C ARG A 75 5.62 1.11 -6.63
N ARG A 76 4.56 1.59 -7.26
CA ARG A 76 3.95 2.91 -6.98
C ARG A 76 2.45 2.79 -7.10
N MET A 77 1.73 3.44 -6.20
CA MET A 77 0.27 3.55 -6.28
C MET A 77 -0.14 5.02 -6.23
N TRP A 78 -0.99 5.45 -7.16
CA TRP A 78 -1.53 6.81 -7.17
C TRP A 78 -2.99 6.81 -7.58
N LEU A 79 -3.70 7.84 -7.13
CA LEU A 79 -5.09 8.11 -7.48
C LEU A 79 -5.14 9.28 -8.46
N SER A 80 -5.92 9.11 -9.53
CA SER A 80 -6.22 10.13 -10.53
C SER A 80 -7.73 10.19 -10.71
N GLY A 81 -8.38 11.20 -10.11
CA GLY A 81 -9.85 11.24 -10.03
C GLY A 81 -10.40 10.06 -9.22
N THR A 82 -11.14 9.17 -9.86
CA THR A 82 -11.67 7.91 -9.27
C THR A 82 -10.82 6.69 -9.63
N VAL A 83 -9.80 6.85 -10.48
CA VAL A 83 -9.00 5.73 -10.98
C VAL A 83 -7.74 5.57 -10.16
N ILE A 84 -7.59 4.41 -9.53
CA ILE A 84 -6.36 3.98 -8.88
C ILE A 84 -5.46 3.36 -9.93
N HIS A 85 -4.25 3.90 -10.05
CA HIS A 85 -3.18 3.33 -10.84
C HIS A 85 -2.19 2.64 -9.89
N ALA A 86 -1.94 1.37 -10.13
CA ALA A 86 -0.96 0.57 -9.42
C ALA A 86 0.08 0.05 -10.41
N ARG A 87 1.31 0.55 -10.28
CA ARG A 87 2.44 0.03 -11.05
C ARG A 87 3.11 -1.08 -10.28
N ASN A 88 3.09 -2.28 -10.85
CA ASN A 88 3.79 -3.45 -10.34
C ASN A 88 4.97 -3.80 -11.27
N TRP A 89 5.69 -4.86 -10.92
CA TRP A 89 6.75 -5.40 -11.77
C TRP A 89 6.23 -5.93 -13.13
N SER A 90 4.97 -6.40 -13.17
CA SER A 90 4.30 -6.98 -14.34
C SER A 90 3.60 -5.96 -15.25
N GLY A 91 3.59 -4.68 -14.89
CA GLY A 91 2.88 -3.65 -15.65
C GLY A 91 2.15 -2.64 -14.77
N GLU A 92 1.42 -1.75 -15.43
CA GLU A 92 0.49 -0.83 -14.80
C GLU A 92 -0.91 -1.42 -14.84
N HIS A 93 -1.60 -1.39 -13.70
CA HIS A 93 -2.97 -1.84 -13.57
C HIS A 93 -3.81 -0.67 -13.07
N THR A 94 -4.96 -0.47 -13.70
CA THR A 94 -5.91 0.57 -13.35
C THR A 94 -7.16 -0.06 -12.73
N LEU A 95 -7.68 0.57 -11.68
CA LEU A 95 -8.93 0.18 -11.04
C LEU A 95 -9.77 1.43 -10.83
N ASP A 96 -10.97 1.46 -11.40
CA ASP A 96 -11.91 2.55 -11.18
C ASP A 96 -12.73 2.29 -9.91
N LEU A 97 -12.62 3.20 -8.94
CA LEU A 97 -13.37 3.19 -7.68
C LEU A 97 -14.87 3.42 -7.91
N ALA A 98 -15.24 4.22 -8.91
CA ALA A 98 -16.65 4.50 -9.20
C ALA A 98 -17.38 3.24 -9.69
N ALA A 99 -16.67 2.36 -10.41
CA ALA A 99 -17.16 1.08 -10.90
C ALA A 99 -16.85 -0.10 -9.97
N ALA A 100 -16.41 0.16 -8.73
CA ALA A 100 -16.10 -0.92 -7.78
C ALA A 100 -17.34 -1.78 -7.50
N THR A 101 -17.13 -3.09 -7.47
CA THR A 101 -18.14 -4.11 -7.13
C THR A 101 -18.02 -4.61 -5.69
N GLY A 102 -16.92 -4.29 -5.00
CA GLY A 102 -16.73 -4.58 -3.58
C GLY A 102 -15.76 -3.61 -2.94
N VAL A 103 -16.06 -3.18 -1.72
CA VAL A 103 -15.22 -2.29 -0.92
C VAL A 103 -15.23 -2.80 0.52
N GLU A 104 -14.05 -3.11 1.05
CA GLU A 104 -13.90 -3.74 2.36
C GLU A 104 -12.69 -3.16 3.09
N VAL A 105 -12.80 -2.95 4.40
CA VAL A 105 -11.65 -2.61 5.24
C VAL A 105 -11.16 -3.86 5.93
N ALA A 106 -9.87 -4.16 5.81
CA ALA A 106 -9.26 -5.30 6.46
C ALA A 106 -8.13 -4.86 7.37
N VAL A 107 -8.02 -5.52 8.52
CA VAL A 107 -6.91 -5.34 9.46
C VAL A 107 -6.08 -6.61 9.48
N TYR A 108 -4.79 -6.47 9.22
CA TYR A 108 -3.80 -7.54 9.33
C TYR A 108 -3.16 -7.42 10.71
N PRO A 109 -3.49 -8.31 11.67
CA PRO A 109 -2.91 -8.27 13.00
C PRO A 109 -1.45 -8.73 13.00
N GLY A 110 -0.68 -8.31 14.01
CA GLY A 110 0.73 -8.63 14.18
C GLY A 110 1.48 -7.55 14.97
N ARG A 111 2.80 -7.69 15.11
CA ARG A 111 3.67 -6.67 15.73
C ARG A 111 3.54 -5.29 15.07
N LEU A 112 3.23 -5.31 13.77
CA LEU A 112 2.85 -4.16 12.97
C LEU A 112 1.46 -4.44 12.39
N SER A 113 0.43 -3.95 13.07
CA SER A 113 -0.95 -4.02 12.59
C SER A 113 -1.11 -3.14 11.36
N ARG A 114 -1.65 -3.69 10.27
CA ARG A 114 -1.90 -2.91 9.05
C ARG A 114 -3.39 -2.78 8.79
N VAL A 115 -3.87 -1.56 8.65
CA VAL A 115 -5.23 -1.28 8.19
C VAL A 115 -5.16 -1.00 6.70
N VAL A 116 -5.95 -1.73 5.92
CA VAL A 116 -5.95 -1.61 4.45
C VAL A 116 -7.38 -1.55 3.92
N LEU A 117 -7.55 -0.85 2.82
CA LEU A 117 -8.76 -0.86 2.01
C LEU A 117 -8.57 -1.87 0.89
N ARG A 118 -9.47 -2.85 0.79
CA ARG A 118 -9.56 -3.74 -0.36
C ARG A 118 -10.70 -3.26 -1.25
N VAL A 119 -10.39 -3.03 -2.51
CA VAL A 119 -11.36 -2.67 -3.54
C VAL A 119 -11.34 -3.74 -4.62
N THR A 120 -12.52 -4.16 -5.04
CA THR A 120 -12.72 -5.19 -6.06
C THR A 120 -13.55 -4.60 -7.19
N THR A 121 -13.10 -4.82 -8.43
CA THR A 121 -13.82 -4.44 -9.65
C THR A 121 -13.83 -5.67 -10.57
N GLY A 122 -14.94 -6.40 -10.55
CA GLY A 122 -15.05 -7.67 -11.28
C GLY A 122 -14.04 -8.71 -10.75
N PRO A 123 -13.18 -9.30 -11.61
CA PRO A 123 -12.19 -10.29 -11.18
C PRO A 123 -10.94 -9.67 -10.54
N GLU A 124 -10.76 -8.34 -10.65
CA GLU A 124 -9.59 -7.66 -10.13
C GLU A 124 -9.82 -7.16 -8.70
N SER A 125 -8.83 -7.33 -7.83
CA SER A 125 -8.83 -6.71 -6.49
C SER A 125 -7.51 -6.02 -6.20
N ARG A 126 -7.59 -4.91 -5.45
CA ARG A 126 -6.43 -4.11 -5.05
C ARG A 126 -6.51 -3.77 -3.57
N ILE A 127 -5.35 -3.83 -2.93
CA ILE A 127 -5.18 -3.50 -1.51
C ILE A 127 -4.44 -2.17 -1.43
N ILE A 128 -5.11 -1.17 -0.86
CA ILE A 128 -4.61 0.18 -0.64
C ILE A 128 -4.28 0.31 0.84
N PRO A 129 -3.03 0.59 1.21
CA PRO A 129 -2.64 0.65 2.62
C PRO A 129 -3.12 1.97 3.25
N LEU A 130 -3.92 1.91 4.31
CA LEU A 130 -4.50 3.10 4.98
C LEU A 130 -3.71 3.56 6.20
N ALA A 131 -3.23 2.61 7.00
CA ALA A 131 -2.39 2.89 8.17
C ALA A 131 -1.59 1.65 8.61
N MET A 132 -0.51 1.88 9.37
CA MET A 132 0.21 0.85 10.12
C MET A 132 0.46 1.30 11.55
N TYR A 133 0.26 0.42 12.52
CA TYR A 133 0.48 0.70 13.94
C TYR A 133 1.32 -0.40 14.58
N THR A 134 2.25 0.01 15.43
CA THR A 134 3.06 -0.89 16.27
C THR A 134 2.34 -1.20 17.58
N ASP A 135 2.84 -2.21 18.28
CA ASP A 135 2.34 -2.60 19.60
C ASP A 135 2.42 -1.46 20.65
N SER A 136 3.34 -0.50 20.44
CA SER A 136 3.53 0.67 21.32
C SER A 136 2.51 1.79 21.12
N GLY A 137 1.58 1.63 20.17
CA GLY A 137 0.62 2.68 19.80
C GLY A 137 1.17 3.71 18.81
N SER A 138 2.48 3.75 18.57
CA SER A 138 3.09 4.52 17.48
C SER A 138 2.73 3.91 16.12
N GLY A 139 2.50 4.74 15.11
CA GLY A 139 2.14 4.29 13.77
C GLY A 139 2.35 5.34 12.69
N ARG A 140 2.02 4.94 11.47
CA ARG A 140 2.01 5.80 10.29
C ARG A 140 0.71 5.62 9.53
N GLU A 141 0.03 6.73 9.33
CA GLU A 141 -1.23 6.82 8.60
C GLU A 141 -0.97 7.35 7.19
N MET A 142 -1.91 7.13 6.28
CA MET A 142 -1.85 7.72 4.94
C MET A 142 -1.92 9.23 5.07
N HIS A 143 -1.17 9.93 4.22
CA HIS A 143 -1.17 11.39 4.20
C HIS A 143 -2.59 11.97 3.95
N ILE A 144 -2.87 13.11 4.58
CA ILE A 144 -4.18 13.79 4.59
C ILE A 144 -4.79 13.93 3.19
N LEU A 145 -3.99 14.36 2.21
CA LEU A 145 -4.49 14.55 0.84
C LEU A 145 -4.93 13.23 0.18
N GLY A 146 -4.22 12.13 0.44
CA GLY A 146 -4.55 10.79 -0.06
C GLY A 146 -5.82 10.26 0.57
N LEU A 147 -5.96 10.40 1.90
CA LEU A 147 -7.17 10.05 2.61
C LEU A 147 -8.38 10.86 2.10
N ARG A 148 -8.21 12.17 1.90
CA ARG A 148 -9.27 13.03 1.38
C ARG A 148 -9.70 12.61 -0.02
N ARG A 149 -8.75 12.47 -0.95
CA ARG A 149 -9.08 12.07 -2.33
C ARG A 149 -9.68 10.68 -2.41
N LEU A 150 -9.22 9.75 -1.56
CA LEU A 150 -9.79 8.41 -1.49
C LEU A 150 -11.22 8.43 -0.94
N ALA A 151 -11.50 9.25 0.08
CA ALA A 151 -12.85 9.44 0.61
C ALA A 151 -13.78 10.03 -0.46
N ASP A 152 -13.34 11.07 -1.18
CA ASP A 152 -14.10 11.70 -2.26
C ASP A 152 -14.37 10.70 -3.41
N ALA A 153 -13.37 9.92 -3.80
CA ALA A 153 -13.52 8.90 -4.85
C ALA A 153 -14.45 7.75 -4.42
N LEU A 154 -14.38 7.30 -3.17
CA LEU A 154 -15.30 6.29 -2.63
C LEU A 154 -16.74 6.81 -2.55
N ALA A 155 -16.95 8.10 -2.27
CA ALA A 155 -18.27 8.71 -2.25
C ALA A 155 -18.95 8.75 -3.64
N SER A 156 -18.17 8.62 -4.72
CA SER A 156 -18.69 8.52 -6.09
C SER A 156 -19.17 7.10 -6.47
N CYS A 157 -18.85 6.10 -5.66
CA CYS A 157 -19.26 4.71 -5.89
C CYS A 157 -20.68 4.48 -5.37
N PRO A 158 -21.58 3.82 -6.13
CA PRO A 158 -22.96 3.57 -5.70
C PRO A 158 -23.09 2.51 -4.59
N LEU A 159 -21.99 1.87 -4.16
CA LEU A 159 -22.02 0.86 -3.10
C LEU A 159 -22.19 1.49 -1.72
N ALA A 160 -23.13 0.96 -0.92
CA ALA A 160 -23.33 1.37 0.46
C ALA A 160 -22.06 1.19 1.32
N ALA A 161 -21.33 0.09 1.11
CA ALA A 161 -20.04 -0.16 1.78
C ALA A 161 -19.01 0.92 1.44
N ALA A 162 -18.96 1.40 0.18
CA ALA A 162 -18.06 2.48 -0.21
C ALA A 162 -18.39 3.79 0.51
N LEU A 163 -19.68 4.11 0.64
CA LEU A 163 -20.14 5.29 1.38
C LEU A 163 -19.82 5.19 2.89
N ALA A 164 -19.98 4.01 3.49
CA ALA A 164 -19.63 3.77 4.89
C ALA A 164 -18.12 3.97 5.13
N VAL A 165 -17.28 3.41 4.25
CA VAL A 165 -15.82 3.61 4.32
C VAL A 165 -15.45 5.07 4.07
N SER A 166 -16.04 5.74 3.07
CA SER A 166 -15.83 7.17 2.84
C SER A 166 -16.15 8.00 4.08
N SER A 167 -17.26 7.71 4.75
CA SER A 167 -17.66 8.36 6.00
C SER A 167 -16.65 8.12 7.13
N MET A 168 -16.13 6.91 7.27
CA MET A 168 -15.07 6.59 8.24
C MET A 168 -13.79 7.39 7.95
N LEU A 169 -13.38 7.51 6.68
CA LEU A 169 -12.20 8.29 6.30
C LEU A 169 -12.40 9.80 6.53
N VAL A 170 -13.60 10.33 6.34
CA VAL A 170 -13.93 11.71 6.68
C VAL A 170 -13.84 11.95 8.19
N HIS A 171 -14.28 11.01 9.02
CA HIS A 171 -14.13 11.10 10.48
C HIS A 171 -12.66 11.05 10.90
N GLN A 172 -11.85 10.21 10.23
CA GLN A 172 -10.41 10.18 10.42
C GLN A 172 -9.76 11.53 10.11
N LEU A 173 -10.08 12.14 8.98
CA LEU A 173 -9.57 13.47 8.61
C LEU A 173 -10.01 14.56 9.59
N ARG A 174 -11.24 14.49 10.11
CA ARG A 174 -11.74 15.42 11.13
C ARG A 174 -11.03 15.27 12.46
N ALA A 175 -10.74 14.03 12.87
CA ALA A 175 -9.98 13.77 14.09
C ALA A 175 -8.55 14.31 13.96
N GLU A 176 -7.89 14.05 12.82
CA GLU A 176 -6.55 14.55 12.55
C GLU A 176 -6.50 16.09 12.48
N ALA A 177 -7.49 16.72 11.84
CA ALA A 177 -7.57 18.19 11.75
C ALA A 177 -7.79 18.90 13.11
N ARG A 178 -8.20 18.17 14.15
CA ARG A 178 -8.33 18.69 15.52
C ARG A 178 -7.17 18.26 16.42
N ASP A 179 -6.11 17.69 15.85
CA ASP A 179 -5.00 17.09 16.59
C ASP A 179 -5.45 16.07 17.65
N ALA A 180 -6.52 15.33 17.35
CA ALA A 180 -7.06 14.33 18.25
C ALA A 180 -6.03 13.22 18.55
N ASN A 181 -6.09 12.70 19.78
CA ASN A 181 -5.25 11.58 20.19
C ASN A 181 -5.49 10.36 19.32
N ALA A 182 -4.52 9.44 19.26
CA ALA A 182 -4.66 8.21 18.47
C ALA A 182 -5.92 7.42 18.83
N GLU A 183 -6.32 7.39 20.10
CA GLU A 183 -7.51 6.65 20.57
C GLU A 183 -8.83 7.19 20.00
N GLU A 184 -8.86 8.44 19.54
CA GLU A 184 -10.02 9.08 18.94
C GLU A 184 -10.06 8.88 17.41
N ARG A 185 -8.98 8.34 16.81
CA ARG A 185 -8.84 8.18 15.36
C ARG A 185 -9.44 6.85 14.90
N PRO A 186 -10.43 6.84 13.97
CA PRO A 186 -11.06 5.63 13.44
C PRO A 186 -10.08 4.53 12.99
N LEU A 187 -9.01 4.87 12.27
CA LEU A 187 -8.05 3.87 11.78
C LEU A 187 -7.28 3.21 12.92
N TYR A 188 -6.93 3.95 13.97
CA TYR A 188 -6.27 3.40 15.15
C TYR A 188 -7.22 2.53 15.96
N ARG A 189 -8.47 2.99 16.16
CA ARG A 189 -9.53 2.22 16.82
C ARG A 189 -9.79 0.89 16.09
N ALA A 190 -9.79 0.89 14.76
CA ALA A 190 -9.93 -0.33 13.95
C ALA A 190 -8.80 -1.34 14.25
N ALA A 191 -7.55 -0.87 14.29
CA ALA A 191 -6.41 -1.72 14.60
C ALA A 191 -6.46 -2.28 16.03
N ARG A 192 -6.86 -1.45 17.01
CA ARG A 192 -7.03 -1.86 18.41
C ARG A 192 -8.16 -2.86 18.60
N MET A 193 -9.29 -2.65 17.93
CA MET A 193 -10.45 -3.53 17.97
C MET A 193 -10.09 -4.95 17.51
N VAL A 194 -9.39 -5.09 16.38
CA VAL A 194 -9.00 -6.40 15.86
C VAL A 194 -7.90 -7.04 16.70
N ARG A 195 -6.98 -6.25 17.25
CA ARG A 195 -5.96 -6.73 18.17
C ARG A 195 -6.56 -7.30 19.46
N GLY A 196 -7.58 -6.66 20.01
CA GLY A 196 -8.27 -7.15 21.21
C GLY A 196 -8.99 -8.50 21.01
N LYS A 197 -9.17 -8.93 19.76
CA LYS A 197 -9.75 -10.24 19.40
C LYS A 197 -8.69 -11.35 19.31
N ASP A 198 -7.40 -11.06 19.54
CA ASP A 198 -6.26 -12.00 19.41
C ASP A 198 -6.26 -12.78 18.08
N ALA A 199 -6.72 -12.14 17.01
CA ALA A 199 -6.76 -12.75 15.68
C ALA A 199 -5.35 -12.90 15.11
N VAL A 200 -5.08 -14.04 14.47
CA VAL A 200 -3.82 -14.31 13.74
C VAL A 200 -4.00 -14.13 12.22
N GLN A 201 -5.26 -14.16 11.75
CA GLN A 201 -5.61 -13.99 10.34
C GLN A 201 -6.12 -12.57 10.06
N PRO A 202 -6.05 -12.10 8.79
CA PRO A 202 -6.64 -10.82 8.41
C PRO A 202 -8.14 -10.80 8.74
N VAL A 203 -8.57 -9.77 9.47
CA VAL A 203 -9.98 -9.57 9.83
C VAL A 203 -10.59 -8.52 8.92
N VAL A 204 -11.62 -8.90 8.17
CA VAL A 204 -12.44 -7.96 7.40
C VAL A 204 -13.44 -7.33 8.37
N LEU A 205 -13.48 -6.00 8.42
CA LEU A 205 -14.43 -5.28 9.25
C LEU A 205 -15.83 -5.37 8.64
N SER A 206 -16.80 -5.65 9.48
CA SER A 206 -18.22 -5.63 9.08
C SER A 206 -18.72 -4.20 8.90
N ASP A 207 -19.86 -4.04 8.23
CA ASP A 207 -20.53 -2.74 8.11
C ASP A 207 -20.85 -2.14 9.48
N GLN A 208 -21.16 -2.98 10.47
CA GLN A 208 -21.37 -2.54 11.86
C GLN A 208 -20.08 -2.01 12.48
N ASP A 209 -18.96 -2.73 12.35
CA ASP A 209 -17.66 -2.27 12.85
C ASP A 209 -17.31 -0.91 12.22
N ILE A 210 -17.50 -0.76 10.90
CA ILE A 210 -17.23 0.50 10.17
C ILE A 210 -18.14 1.62 10.67
N ALA A 211 -19.43 1.35 10.88
CA ALA A 211 -20.38 2.34 11.39
C ALA A 211 -20.05 2.79 12.81
N GLU A 212 -19.57 1.89 13.67
CA GLU A 212 -19.09 2.22 15.02
C GLU A 212 -17.83 3.08 14.97
N LEU A 213 -16.93 2.81 14.02
CA LEU A 213 -15.71 3.59 13.80
C LEU A 213 -15.98 4.97 13.18
N ALA A 214 -17.15 5.21 12.60
CA ALA A 214 -17.57 6.50 12.04
C ALA A 214 -18.32 7.39 13.05
N LYS A 215 -18.38 7.01 14.33
CA LYS A 215 -18.89 7.82 15.45
C LYS A 215 -17.75 8.55 16.16
#